data_AF-A0A118K644-F1
#
_entry.id   AF-A0A118K644-F1
#
_cell.length_a   1.000
_cell.length_b   1.000
_cell.length_c   1.000
_cell.angle_alpha   90.00
_cell.angle_beta   90.00
_cell.angle_gamma   90.00
#
_symmetry.space_group_name_H-M   'P 1'
#
loop_
_entity.id
_entity.type
_entity.pdbx_description
1 polymer ?
#
loop_
_entity_poly.entity_id
_entity_poly.type
_entity_poly.pdbx_seq_one_letter_code
_entity_poly.pdbx_strand_id
1 'polypeptide(L)'
;MECKMRNSDVCSSEEVARREDVFSCPQSDVSSADHLVVMVNGILGSSADWKFAAEQFVNTIPDKVLVHRSKRNAAIQTLDGVDVMGERLSLEVPFLFGVSVLEKAAVLVIHWIFGRTGRHLFLTDDEKGEPPLLKRMLEDFGDCHFMSALRSFHRRVAYSNVGCDHIVGWRTSSIRRNMDLPKWEESVNEKYPHIVHEELCKAYDDKQVFTNNDIINDSE
;
A
#
# COMPACT_ATOMS: atom_id res chain seq x y z
N MET A 1 5.49 -12.44 -24.52
CA MET A 1 4.43 -11.81 -23.71
C MET A 1 3.64 -10.94 -24.65
N GLU A 2 2.37 -11.24 -24.89
CA GLU A 2 1.52 -10.46 -25.79
C GLU A 2 0.77 -9.39 -25.02
N CYS A 3 0.85 -8.15 -25.51
CA CYS A 3 0.18 -7.02 -24.93
C CYS A 3 -1.23 -6.92 -25.55
N LYS A 4 -2.30 -7.11 -24.76
CA LYS A 4 -3.66 -6.84 -25.23
C LYS A 4 -3.88 -5.33 -25.30
N MET A 5 -3.81 -4.76 -26.50
CA MET A 5 -4.28 -3.40 -26.75
C MET A 5 -5.80 -3.35 -26.50
N ARG A 6 -6.21 -2.53 -25.54
CA ARG A 6 -7.59 -2.02 -25.45
C ARG A 6 -7.56 -0.55 -25.89
N ASN A 7 -8.70 0.03 -26.26
CA ASN A 7 -8.86 1.40 -26.79
C ASN A 7 -8.49 2.55 -25.81
N SER A 8 -7.41 2.38 -25.05
CA SER A 8 -6.86 3.29 -24.05
C SER A 8 -5.35 3.10 -24.04
N ASP A 9 -4.55 4.15 -23.85
CA ASP A 9 -3.07 4.11 -23.77
C ASP A 9 -2.50 3.29 -22.58
N VAL A 10 -3.35 2.54 -21.89
CA VAL A 10 -3.04 1.66 -20.76
C VAL A 10 -3.02 0.20 -21.21
N CYS A 11 -1.90 -0.45 -20.91
CA CYS A 11 -1.59 -1.84 -21.17
C CYS A 11 -1.60 -2.65 -19.85
N SER A 12 -1.92 -3.95 -19.93
CA SER A 12 -1.85 -4.87 -18.80
C SER A 12 -1.20 -6.19 -19.22
N SER A 13 -0.28 -6.72 -18.42
CA SER A 13 0.33 -8.03 -18.68
C SER A 13 -0.63 -9.18 -18.29
N GLU A 14 -0.91 -10.12 -19.19
CA GLU A 14 -1.54 -11.40 -18.83
C GLU A 14 -0.61 -12.59 -19.15
N GLU A 15 -0.74 -13.64 -18.32
CA GLU A 15 -0.21 -15.00 -18.46
C GLU A 15 1.25 -15.29 -18.08
N VAL A 16 1.57 -15.19 -16.78
CA VAL A 16 2.17 -16.31 -16.01
C VAL A 16 1.60 -16.22 -14.59
N ALA A 17 0.99 -17.30 -14.10
CA ALA A 17 0.19 -17.36 -12.88
C ALA A 17 0.66 -16.43 -11.73
N ARG A 18 -0.25 -15.57 -11.25
CA ARG A 18 -0.20 -14.73 -10.03
C ARG A 18 0.27 -13.27 -10.13
N ARG A 19 0.39 -12.68 -11.33
CA ARG A 19 0.77 -11.26 -11.48
C ARG A 19 -0.15 -10.51 -12.44
N GLU A 20 -0.41 -9.24 -12.16
CA GLU A 20 -1.07 -8.32 -13.09
C GLU A 20 -0.49 -6.92 -12.93
N ASP A 21 0.41 -6.57 -13.84
CA ASP A 21 0.97 -5.23 -13.92
C ASP A 21 0.18 -4.38 -14.90
N VAL A 22 0.09 -3.09 -14.60
CA VAL A 22 -0.56 -2.07 -15.41
C VAL A 22 0.45 -0.97 -15.69
N PHE A 23 0.56 -0.58 -16.96
CA PHE A 23 1.59 0.33 -17.46
C PHE A 23 1.13 1.02 -18.76
N SER A 24 1.77 2.12 -19.13
CA SER A 24 1.50 2.83 -20.39
C SER A 24 2.04 2.06 -21.60
N CYS A 25 1.37 2.17 -22.74
CA CYS A 25 1.85 1.60 -24.00
C CYS A 25 2.73 2.63 -24.76
N PRO A 26 3.80 2.21 -25.46
CA PRO A 26 4.27 0.84 -25.68
C PRO A 26 5.03 0.21 -24.50
N GLN A 27 5.10 -1.13 -24.47
CA GLN A 27 5.72 -1.92 -23.40
C GLN A 27 7.22 -1.59 -23.13
N SER A 28 7.91 -0.91 -24.05
CA SER A 28 9.25 -0.37 -23.83
C SER A 28 9.33 0.54 -22.60
N ASP A 29 8.21 1.18 -22.25
CA ASP A 29 8.14 2.24 -21.26
C ASP A 29 8.09 1.68 -19.83
N VAL A 30 7.88 0.36 -19.68
CA VAL A 30 8.00 -0.34 -18.39
C VAL A 30 9.44 -0.32 -17.87
N SER A 31 10.42 -0.38 -18.77
CA SER A 31 11.84 -0.37 -18.39
C SER A 31 12.36 1.02 -18.03
N SER A 32 11.62 2.07 -18.38
CA SER A 32 11.93 3.47 -18.08
C SER A 32 11.13 4.03 -16.89
N ALA A 33 10.25 3.26 -16.26
CA ALA A 33 9.45 3.74 -15.15
C ALA A 33 10.32 4.13 -13.94
N ASP A 34 10.13 5.35 -13.45
CA ASP A 34 10.83 5.88 -12.27
C ASP A 34 10.32 5.27 -10.96
N HIS A 35 9.07 4.80 -10.95
CA HIS A 35 8.36 4.43 -9.73
C HIS A 35 7.60 3.10 -9.86
N LEU A 36 7.78 2.21 -8.87
CA LEU A 36 6.96 1.02 -8.69
C LEU A 36 5.87 1.30 -7.65
N VAL A 37 4.61 1.08 -8.03
CA VAL A 37 3.44 1.16 -7.13
C VAL A 37 2.94 -0.25 -6.88
N VAL A 38 3.05 -0.74 -5.63
CA VAL A 38 2.55 -2.06 -5.22
C VAL A 38 1.20 -1.92 -4.56
N MET A 39 0.15 -2.46 -5.18
CA MET A 39 -1.21 -2.50 -4.63
C MET A 39 -1.45 -3.83 -3.91
N VAL A 40 -1.79 -3.76 -2.63
CA VAL A 40 -1.98 -4.91 -1.74
C VAL A 40 -3.45 -4.98 -1.33
N ASN A 41 -4.06 -6.17 -1.44
CA ASN A 41 -5.49 -6.34 -1.15
C ASN A 41 -5.79 -6.15 0.34
N GLY A 42 -6.94 -5.51 0.62
CA GLY A 42 -7.52 -5.47 1.96
C GLY A 42 -8.20 -6.78 2.33
N ILE A 43 -8.73 -6.86 3.56
CA ILE A 43 -9.44 -8.04 4.07
C ILE A 43 -10.56 -8.47 3.11
N LEU A 44 -10.53 -9.75 2.72
CA LEU A 44 -11.42 -10.39 1.75
C LEU A 44 -11.41 -9.80 0.33
N GLY A 45 -10.52 -8.83 0.05
CA GLY A 45 -10.38 -8.19 -1.25
C GLY A 45 -9.58 -9.00 -2.26
N SER A 46 -9.49 -8.48 -3.48
CA SER A 46 -8.82 -9.09 -4.61
C SER A 46 -8.12 -8.05 -5.49
N SER A 47 -7.22 -8.51 -6.37
CA SER A 47 -6.54 -7.65 -7.33
C SER A 47 -7.48 -6.95 -8.32
N ALA A 48 -8.72 -7.45 -8.46
CA ALA A 48 -9.73 -6.84 -9.32
C ALA A 48 -10.25 -5.51 -8.75
N ASP A 49 -10.31 -5.39 -7.42
CA ASP A 49 -10.77 -4.18 -6.73
C ASP A 49 -9.85 -2.99 -7.02
N TRP A 50 -8.57 -3.29 -7.30
CA TRP A 50 -7.54 -2.30 -7.65
C TRP A 50 -7.52 -1.89 -9.12
N LYS A 51 -8.33 -2.53 -9.99
CA LYS A 51 -8.24 -2.31 -11.44
C LYS A 51 -8.40 -0.84 -11.82
N PHE A 52 -9.50 -0.22 -11.35
CA PHE A 52 -9.79 1.18 -11.68
C PHE A 52 -8.67 2.11 -11.19
N ALA A 53 -8.23 1.94 -9.93
CA ALA A 53 -7.16 2.75 -9.37
C ALA A 53 -5.85 2.61 -10.17
N ALA A 54 -5.49 1.38 -10.55
CA ALA A 54 -4.28 1.13 -11.33
C ALA A 54 -4.31 1.81 -12.70
N GLU A 55 -5.45 1.75 -13.40
CA GLU A 55 -5.64 2.43 -14.68
C GLU A 55 -5.55 3.96 -14.50
N GLN A 56 -6.14 4.53 -13.45
CA GLN A 56 -6.05 5.97 -13.18
C GLN A 56 -4.63 6.42 -12.82
N PHE A 57 -3.86 5.61 -12.09
CA PHE A 57 -2.46 5.93 -11.79
C PHE A 57 -1.61 6.04 -13.05
N VAL A 58 -1.74 5.06 -13.94
CA VAL A 58 -1.01 5.05 -15.23
C VAL A 58 -1.45 6.21 -16.12
N ASN A 59 -2.75 6.48 -16.22
CA ASN A 59 -3.27 7.61 -16.99
C ASN A 59 -2.79 8.97 -16.46
N THR A 60 -2.66 9.11 -15.14
CA THR A 60 -2.27 10.38 -14.51
C THR A 60 -0.78 10.65 -14.61
N ILE A 61 0.04 9.59 -14.60
CA ILE A 61 1.51 9.69 -14.62
C ILE A 61 2.09 8.71 -15.65
N PRO A 62 1.80 8.91 -16.95
CA PRO A 62 2.21 7.97 -17.98
C PRO A 62 3.73 7.80 -17.99
N ASP A 63 4.17 6.59 -18.33
CA ASP A 63 5.57 6.19 -18.57
C ASP A 63 6.51 6.28 -17.37
N LYS A 64 6.06 6.83 -16.23
CA LYS A 64 6.84 6.96 -15.00
C LYS A 64 6.44 5.97 -13.92
N VAL A 65 5.27 5.34 -14.05
CA VAL A 65 4.74 4.43 -13.03
C VAL A 65 4.50 3.04 -13.60
N LEU A 66 5.02 2.04 -12.90
CA LEU A 66 4.63 0.64 -13.05
C LEU A 66 3.73 0.29 -11.88
N VAL A 67 2.46 -0.03 -12.15
CA VAL A 67 1.52 -0.41 -11.10
C VAL A 67 1.38 -1.92 -11.04
N HIS A 68 1.88 -2.52 -9.96
CA HIS A 68 1.78 -3.94 -9.68
C HIS A 68 0.58 -4.23 -8.77
N ARG A 69 -0.40 -4.99 -9.27
CA ARG A 69 -1.54 -5.47 -8.45
C ARG A 69 -1.27 -6.87 -7.93
N SER A 70 -1.02 -6.98 -6.62
CA SER A 70 -0.72 -8.27 -5.99
C SER A 70 -1.93 -9.21 -6.06
N LYS A 71 -1.68 -10.43 -6.55
CA LYS A 71 -2.67 -11.53 -6.50
C LYS A 71 -2.38 -12.52 -5.38
N ARG A 72 -1.33 -12.29 -4.57
CA ARG A 72 -0.83 -13.27 -3.58
C ARG A 72 -1.70 -13.41 -2.35
N ASN A 73 -2.29 -12.32 -1.88
CA ASN A 73 -3.17 -12.31 -0.72
C ASN A 73 -4.59 -11.95 -1.19
N ALA A 74 -5.31 -12.87 -1.83
CA ALA A 74 -6.67 -12.62 -2.32
C ALA A 74 -7.72 -13.40 -1.50
N ALA A 75 -8.91 -12.81 -1.35
CA ALA A 75 -10.06 -13.41 -0.67
C ALA A 75 -9.66 -13.94 0.73
N ILE A 76 -9.93 -15.22 1.01
CA ILE A 76 -9.66 -15.83 2.31
C ILE A 76 -8.18 -15.85 2.70
N GLN A 77 -7.25 -15.74 1.74
CA GLN A 77 -5.81 -15.70 2.03
C GLN A 77 -5.39 -14.44 2.80
N THR A 78 -6.25 -13.42 2.80
CA THR A 78 -6.07 -12.21 3.61
C THR A 78 -6.27 -12.45 5.11
N LEU A 79 -6.75 -13.64 5.49
CA LEU A 79 -7.04 -14.02 6.87
C LEU A 79 -5.90 -14.84 7.52
N ASP A 80 -4.82 -15.09 6.79
CA ASP A 80 -3.71 -15.95 7.21
C ASP A 80 -2.73 -15.29 8.19
N GLY A 81 -2.93 -14.00 8.51
CA GLY A 81 -2.08 -13.24 9.43
C GLY A 81 -1.13 -12.28 8.72
N VAL A 82 -0.86 -11.15 9.39
CA VAL A 82 0.00 -10.07 8.88
C VAL A 82 1.42 -10.54 8.55
N ASP A 83 1.99 -11.43 9.36
CA ASP A 83 3.32 -12.02 9.14
C ASP A 83 3.36 -12.86 7.87
N VAL A 84 2.39 -13.78 7.69
CA VAL A 84 2.31 -14.68 6.55
C VAL A 84 2.00 -13.91 5.27
N MET A 85 1.07 -12.95 5.32
CA MET A 85 0.78 -12.09 4.19
C MET A 85 1.99 -11.24 3.80
N GLY A 86 2.72 -10.73 4.79
CA GLY A 86 3.95 -9.94 4.61
C GLY A 86 5.04 -10.77 3.95
N GLU A 87 5.29 -11.99 4.42
CA GLU A 87 6.24 -12.91 3.80
C GLU A 87 5.87 -13.21 2.35
N ARG A 88 4.61 -13.58 2.08
CA ARG A 88 4.12 -13.85 0.71
C ARG A 88 4.31 -12.68 -0.24
N LEU A 89 4.03 -11.47 0.24
CA LEU A 89 4.23 -10.24 -0.55
C LEU A 89 5.72 -9.92 -0.71
N SER A 90 6.54 -10.12 0.33
CA SER A 90 7.99 -9.92 0.26
C SER A 90 8.67 -10.89 -0.71
N LEU A 91 8.08 -12.05 -0.99
CA LEU A 91 8.54 -12.97 -2.03
C LEU A 91 8.02 -12.57 -3.43
N GLU A 92 7.01 -11.70 -3.50
CA GLU A 92 6.44 -11.18 -4.76
C GLU A 92 7.19 -9.94 -5.26
N VAL A 93 7.64 -9.05 -4.36
CA VAL A 93 8.16 -7.71 -4.71
C VAL A 93 9.63 -7.68 -5.19
N PRO A 94 10.59 -8.51 -4.70
CA PRO A 94 11.99 -8.46 -5.12
C PRO A 94 12.55 -9.70 -5.85
N PHE A 95 11.75 -10.69 -6.29
CA PHE A 95 12.30 -11.82 -7.06
C PHE A 95 11.63 -12.10 -8.42
N LEU A 96 12.41 -11.83 -9.47
CA LEU A 96 12.21 -12.09 -10.89
C LEU A 96 12.21 -13.58 -11.29
N PHE A 97 11.91 -14.53 -10.41
CA PHE A 97 11.86 -15.95 -10.79
C PHE A 97 10.62 -16.65 -10.25
N GLY A 98 9.82 -17.15 -11.20
CA GLY A 98 8.66 -17.97 -10.91
C GLY A 98 9.03 -19.32 -10.32
N VAL A 99 8.25 -19.72 -9.31
CA VAL A 99 7.81 -21.11 -9.12
C VAL A 99 6.54 -21.13 -8.27
N SER A 100 5.66 -22.07 -8.60
CA SER A 100 4.44 -22.46 -7.90
C SER A 100 4.67 -23.76 -7.16
N VAL A 101 4.22 -23.90 -5.91
CA VAL A 101 3.63 -25.14 -5.30
C VAL A 101 3.25 -24.88 -3.83
N LEU A 102 2.12 -25.50 -3.42
CA LEU A 102 1.50 -25.60 -2.08
C LEU A 102 0.92 -24.28 -1.49
N GLU A 103 -0.27 -24.22 -0.90
CA GLU A 103 -0.98 -25.22 -0.10
C GLU A 103 -2.50 -25.26 -0.37
N LYS A 104 -3.03 -26.48 -0.45
CA LYS A 104 -4.44 -26.80 -0.21
C LYS A 104 -4.48 -27.69 1.04
N ALA A 105 -4.57 -27.11 2.24
CA ALA A 105 -4.84 -27.88 3.46
C ALA A 105 -5.33 -27.06 4.67
N ALA A 106 -5.99 -25.91 4.48
CA ALA A 106 -6.45 -25.07 5.60
C ALA A 106 -7.97 -24.76 5.59
N VAL A 107 -8.79 -25.63 5.00
CA VAL A 107 -10.23 -25.36 4.77
C VAL A 107 -11.14 -25.74 5.96
N LEU A 108 -10.61 -26.28 7.07
CA LEU A 108 -11.45 -26.97 8.05
C LEU A 108 -11.70 -26.27 9.40
N VAL A 109 -11.37 -24.99 9.58
CA VAL A 109 -11.77 -24.27 10.81
C VAL A 109 -12.21 -22.83 10.52
N ILE A 110 -13.48 -22.68 10.13
CA ILE A 110 -14.11 -21.41 9.72
C ILE A 110 -14.61 -20.55 10.92
N HIS A 111 -14.36 -20.91 12.19
CA HIS A 111 -15.17 -20.36 13.29
C HIS A 111 -14.57 -19.28 14.22
N TRP A 112 -13.75 -18.34 13.71
CA TRP A 112 -13.44 -17.09 14.47
C TRP A 112 -13.27 -15.85 13.58
N ILE A 113 -14.23 -15.63 12.67
CA ILE A 113 -14.57 -14.41 11.88
C ILE A 113 -13.45 -13.72 11.04
N PHE A 114 -12.18 -13.72 11.41
CA PHE A 114 -11.07 -13.11 10.65
C PHE A 114 -9.76 -13.93 10.65
N GLY A 115 -9.79 -15.20 11.09
CA GLY A 115 -8.61 -16.08 11.09
C GLY A 115 -7.46 -15.54 11.96
N ARG A 116 -6.22 -15.77 11.53
CA ARG A 116 -5.02 -15.27 12.24
C ARG A 116 -4.88 -13.76 12.13
N THR A 117 -5.32 -13.16 11.02
CA THR A 117 -5.40 -11.70 10.86
C THR A 117 -6.27 -11.05 11.93
N GLY A 118 -7.41 -11.67 12.26
CA GLY A 118 -8.27 -11.22 13.35
C GLY A 118 -7.58 -11.22 14.70
N ARG A 119 -6.82 -12.27 15.01
CA ARG A 119 -6.07 -12.36 16.26
C ARG A 119 -5.03 -11.25 16.38
N HIS A 120 -4.28 -10.99 15.30
CA HIS A 120 -3.34 -9.87 15.24
C HIS A 120 -4.06 -8.52 15.42
N LEU A 121 -5.18 -8.31 14.71
CA LEU A 121 -5.96 -7.07 14.77
C LEU A 121 -6.45 -6.76 16.19
N PHE A 122 -6.90 -7.79 16.91
CA PHE A 122 -7.39 -7.64 18.29
C PHE A 122 -6.31 -7.83 19.36
N LEU A 123 -5.04 -7.97 18.99
CA LEU A 123 -3.91 -8.21 19.90
C LEU A 123 -4.13 -9.44 20.81
N THR A 124 -4.77 -10.48 20.27
CA THR A 124 -5.07 -11.75 20.97
C THR A 124 -4.19 -12.91 20.47
N ASP A 125 -3.20 -12.60 19.64
CA ASP A 125 -2.10 -13.51 19.39
C ASP A 125 -1.16 -13.53 20.60
N ASP A 126 -1.00 -14.72 21.16
CA ASP A 126 -0.03 -15.04 22.20
C ASP A 126 0.81 -16.18 21.63
N GLU A 127 2.01 -15.82 21.19
CA GLU A 127 2.98 -16.76 20.65
C GLU A 127 4.14 -16.87 21.64
N LYS A 128 4.22 -18.02 22.32
CA LYS A 128 5.39 -18.42 23.11
C LYS A 128 5.83 -17.40 24.18
N GLY A 129 4.88 -16.64 24.75
CA GLY A 129 5.16 -15.63 25.78
C GLY A 129 5.72 -14.31 25.23
N GLU A 130 5.76 -14.14 23.90
CA GLU A 130 6.10 -12.87 23.27
C GLU A 130 4.88 -11.92 23.25
N PRO A 131 5.11 -10.60 23.21
CA PRO A 131 4.03 -9.65 23.00
C PRO A 131 3.32 -9.87 21.64
N PRO A 132 2.04 -9.50 21.51
CA PRO A 132 1.31 -9.53 20.23
C PRO A 132 2.10 -8.88 19.09
N LEU A 133 2.03 -9.44 17.89
CA LEU A 133 2.82 -9.05 16.71
C LEU A 133 2.73 -7.55 16.43
N LEU A 134 1.53 -6.97 16.41
CA LEU A 134 1.36 -5.54 16.13
C LEU A 134 2.02 -4.66 17.21
N LYS A 135 2.11 -5.14 18.45
CA LYS A 135 2.86 -4.46 19.51
C LYS A 135 4.36 -4.56 19.29
N ARG A 136 4.85 -5.71 18.81
CA ARG A 136 6.26 -5.89 18.44
C ARG A 136 6.67 -4.99 17.26
N MET A 137 5.75 -4.75 16.31
CA MET A 137 5.98 -3.87 15.15
C MET A 137 6.12 -2.38 15.48
N LEU A 138 5.85 -1.96 16.72
CA LEU A 138 6.03 -0.57 17.15
C LEU A 138 7.50 -0.17 17.21
N GLU A 139 8.40 -1.14 17.36
CA GLU A 139 9.85 -0.97 17.45
C GLU A 139 10.56 -2.10 16.68
N ASP A 140 11.89 -2.10 16.63
CA ASP A 140 12.63 -3.30 16.20
C ASP A 140 12.60 -4.32 17.35
N PHE A 141 12.33 -5.58 17.06
CA PHE A 141 12.11 -6.62 18.08
C PHE A 141 12.79 -7.94 17.68
N GLY A 142 13.70 -8.43 18.50
CA GLY A 142 14.50 -9.62 18.18
C GLY A 142 15.29 -9.40 16.87
N ASP A 143 15.15 -10.33 15.94
CA ASP A 143 15.75 -10.24 14.59
C ASP A 143 14.87 -9.48 13.57
N CYS A 144 13.73 -8.93 14.01
CA CYS A 144 12.79 -8.21 13.14
C CYS A 144 13.06 -6.70 13.18
N HIS A 145 13.45 -6.14 12.03
CA HIS A 145 13.82 -4.73 11.86
C HIS A 145 12.69 -3.86 11.31
N PHE A 146 11.52 -3.83 11.95
CA PHE A 146 10.34 -3.12 11.46
C PHE A 146 10.56 -1.61 11.28
N MET A 147 11.01 -0.92 12.32
CA MET A 147 11.21 0.53 12.28
C MET A 147 12.47 0.90 11.52
N SER A 148 13.52 0.08 11.59
CA SER A 148 14.72 0.29 10.79
C SER A 148 14.46 0.11 9.28
N ALA A 149 13.65 -0.86 8.87
CA ALA A 149 13.23 -1.00 7.48
C ALA A 149 12.40 0.20 7.02
N LEU A 150 11.44 0.68 7.82
CA LEU A 150 10.68 1.89 7.51
C LEU A 150 11.58 3.13 7.38
N ARG A 151 12.62 3.26 8.20
CA ARG A 151 13.59 4.36 8.12
C ARG A 151 14.41 4.37 6.83
N SER A 152 14.54 3.24 6.13
CA SER A 152 15.29 3.16 4.87
C SER A 152 14.61 3.95 3.73
N PHE A 153 13.30 4.17 3.82
CA PHE A 153 12.56 4.98 2.85
C PHE A 153 12.84 6.47 3.09
N HIS A 154 13.30 7.18 2.06
CA HIS A 154 13.58 8.62 2.15
C HIS A 154 12.33 9.43 2.56
N ARG A 155 11.17 9.10 1.98
CA ARG A 155 9.89 9.75 2.28
C ARG A 155 8.94 8.74 2.90
N ARG A 156 8.36 9.08 4.04
CA ARG A 156 7.36 8.28 4.76
C ARG A 156 6.11 9.12 4.92
N VAL A 157 4.98 8.63 4.42
CA VAL A 157 3.69 9.31 4.49
C VAL A 157 2.67 8.32 5.03
N ALA A 158 1.88 8.74 6.01
CA ALA A 158 0.73 7.99 6.49
C ALA A 158 -0.55 8.66 5.96
N TYR A 159 -1.53 7.85 5.60
CA TYR A 159 -2.81 8.30 5.05
C TYR A 159 -3.97 7.67 5.84
N SER A 160 -5.06 8.41 5.99
CA SER A 160 -6.30 7.92 6.58
C SER A 160 -7.51 8.44 5.82
N ASN A 161 -8.43 7.55 5.43
CA ASN A 161 -9.73 7.92 4.86
C ASN A 161 -10.52 8.76 5.88
N VAL A 162 -11.06 9.89 5.43
CA VAL A 162 -11.92 10.78 6.25
C VAL A 162 -13.42 10.50 6.02
N GLY A 163 -13.76 10.00 4.83
CA GLY A 163 -15.13 9.64 4.46
C GLY A 163 -15.14 8.52 3.42
N CYS A 164 -16.34 8.09 3.04
CA CYS A 164 -16.59 7.09 1.99
C CYS A 164 -16.00 5.68 2.26
N ASP A 165 -15.52 5.42 3.48
CA ASP A 165 -15.14 4.09 3.94
C ASP A 165 -16.21 3.57 4.92
N HIS A 166 -17.01 2.61 4.44
CA HIS A 166 -18.10 2.03 5.22
C HIS A 166 -17.65 0.97 6.21
N ILE A 167 -16.39 0.50 6.11
CA ILE A 167 -15.85 -0.59 6.92
C ILE A 167 -14.90 -0.04 7.97
N VAL A 168 -14.03 0.91 7.60
CA VAL A 168 -13.04 1.54 8.48
C VAL A 168 -13.27 3.05 8.49
N GLY A 169 -14.11 3.50 9.41
CA GLY A 169 -14.35 4.93 9.59
C GLY A 169 -13.07 5.69 9.95
N TRP A 170 -13.05 7.00 9.70
CA TRP A 170 -11.91 7.88 9.99
C TRP A 170 -11.32 7.68 11.39
N ARG A 171 -12.21 7.57 12.38
CA ARG A 171 -11.83 7.39 13.79
C ARG A 171 -10.95 6.15 14.01
N THR A 172 -11.13 5.11 13.21
CA THR A 172 -10.40 3.84 13.31
C THR A 172 -9.25 3.72 12.31
N SER A 173 -9.27 4.50 11.22
CA SER A 173 -8.15 4.58 10.25
C SER A 173 -7.09 5.61 10.64
N SER A 174 -7.41 6.53 11.55
CA SER A 174 -6.49 7.55 12.05
C SER A 174 -5.63 7.02 13.20
N ILE A 175 -4.32 7.29 13.16
CA ILE A 175 -3.39 7.05 14.27
C ILE A 175 -3.45 8.23 15.25
N ARG A 176 -4.65 8.55 15.74
CA ARG A 176 -4.89 9.69 16.65
C ARG A 176 -5.91 9.32 17.71
N ARG A 177 -5.91 10.04 18.82
CA ARG A 177 -7.03 9.98 19.76
C ARG A 177 -8.22 10.69 19.13
N ASN A 178 -9.40 10.26 19.55
CA ASN A 178 -10.66 10.85 19.12
C ASN A 178 -10.77 12.36 19.33
N MET A 179 -10.17 12.87 20.41
CA MET A 179 -10.16 14.30 20.74
C MET A 179 -9.15 15.09 19.89
N ASP A 180 -8.19 14.39 19.30
CA ASP A 180 -7.12 14.95 18.47
C ASP A 180 -7.45 14.85 16.96
N LEU A 181 -8.63 14.32 16.60
CA LEU A 181 -9.08 14.30 15.22
C LEU A 181 -9.36 15.73 14.76
N PRO A 182 -8.84 16.15 13.59
CA PRO A 182 -9.12 17.49 13.09
C PRO A 182 -10.62 17.62 12.84
N LYS A 183 -11.14 18.84 13.05
CA LYS A 183 -12.52 19.14 12.68
C LYS A 183 -12.63 19.06 11.17
N TRP A 184 -13.74 18.51 10.70
CA TRP A 184 -14.02 18.51 9.27
C TRP A 184 -14.21 19.96 8.81
N GLU A 185 -13.27 20.44 8.02
CA GLU A 185 -13.33 21.72 7.31
C GLU A 185 -13.35 21.43 5.79
N GLU A 186 -14.01 22.28 5.01
CA GLU A 186 -14.04 22.14 3.54
C GLU A 186 -12.62 22.21 2.97
N SER A 187 -12.38 21.52 1.86
CA SER A 187 -11.04 21.23 1.31
C SER A 187 -10.10 22.43 1.31
N VAL A 188 -8.96 22.31 1.99
CA VAL A 188 -7.99 23.41 2.17
C VAL A 188 -6.93 23.44 1.07
N ASN A 189 -6.78 22.35 0.30
CA ASN A 189 -5.71 22.22 -0.69
C ASN A 189 -6.22 22.52 -2.11
N GLU A 190 -5.75 23.63 -2.68
CA GLU A 190 -6.11 24.09 -4.04
C GLU A 190 -5.66 23.11 -5.14
N LYS A 191 -4.54 22.40 -4.93
CA LYS A 191 -3.98 21.45 -5.90
C LYS A 191 -4.64 20.07 -5.78
N TYR A 192 -5.02 19.66 -4.58
CA TYR A 192 -5.57 18.35 -4.26
C TYR A 192 -6.85 18.51 -3.43
N PRO A 193 -8.00 18.82 -4.06
CA PRO A 193 -9.24 19.14 -3.35
C PRO A 193 -9.78 18.00 -2.48
N HIS A 194 -9.30 16.77 -2.64
CA HIS A 194 -9.67 15.63 -1.82
C HIS A 194 -8.77 15.41 -0.58
N ILE A 195 -7.71 16.21 -0.43
CA ILE A 195 -6.90 16.23 0.78
C ILE A 195 -7.52 17.25 1.73
N VAL A 196 -8.19 16.75 2.76
CA VAL A 196 -8.89 17.58 3.76
C VAL A 196 -7.99 18.02 4.91
N HIS A 197 -6.90 17.30 5.16
CA HIS A 197 -5.94 17.62 6.22
C HIS A 197 -4.58 17.00 5.92
N GLU A 198 -3.52 17.77 6.08
CA GLU A 198 -2.13 17.33 5.96
C GLU A 198 -1.37 17.77 7.22
N GLU A 199 -0.68 16.84 7.89
CA GLU A 199 0.25 17.14 8.96
C GLU A 199 1.65 16.69 8.56
N LEU A 200 2.59 17.63 8.56
CA LEU A 200 4.00 17.35 8.33
C LEU A 200 4.64 16.82 9.62
N CYS A 201 5.49 15.82 9.48
CA CYS A 201 6.17 15.22 10.63
C CYS A 201 7.10 16.24 11.29
N LYS A 202 6.83 16.56 12.56
CA LYS A 202 7.64 17.49 13.38
C LYS A 202 9.08 17.00 13.64
N ALA A 203 9.39 15.75 13.30
CA ALA A 203 10.69 15.14 13.53
C ALA A 203 11.79 15.61 12.54
N TYR A 204 11.47 16.53 11.62
CA TYR A 204 12.40 17.07 10.61
C TYR A 204 12.63 18.59 10.72
N ASP A 205 12.40 19.19 11.88
CA ASP A 205 12.70 20.62 12.11
C ASP A 205 14.19 20.94 12.33
N ASP A 206 15.10 20.06 11.91
CA ASP A 206 16.51 20.40 11.72
C ASP A 206 16.88 20.33 10.23
N LYS A 207 16.67 21.47 9.57
CA LYS A 207 17.20 21.89 8.25
C LYS A 207 16.48 21.35 7.00
N GLN A 208 15.46 22.09 6.57
CA GLN A 208 15.42 22.72 5.23
C GLN A 208 14.25 23.70 5.16
N VAL A 209 14.53 24.95 5.51
CA VAL A 209 13.68 26.07 5.12
C VAL A 209 13.78 26.17 3.60
N PHE A 210 12.77 25.68 2.88
CA PHE A 210 12.53 26.15 1.53
C PHE A 210 12.08 27.60 1.65
N THR A 211 13.04 28.53 1.53
CA THR A 211 12.73 29.94 1.39
C THR A 211 12.02 30.13 0.06
N ASN A 212 10.74 30.52 0.11
CA ASN A 212 9.97 31.05 -1.02
C ASN A 212 10.61 32.36 -1.50
N ASN A 213 11.71 32.32 -2.26
CA ASN A 213 12.34 33.55 -2.78
C ASN A 213 13.07 33.44 -4.13
N ASP A 214 12.81 32.43 -4.96
CA ASP A 214 13.38 32.38 -6.32
C ASP A 214 12.30 32.52 -7.42
N ILE A 215 11.46 33.55 -7.30
CA ILE A 215 10.76 34.13 -8.45
C ILE A 215 11.15 35.60 -8.53
N ILE A 216 12.22 35.94 -9.25
CA ILE A 216 12.36 37.21 -9.98
C ILE A 216 13.19 36.98 -11.25
N ASN A 217 12.51 37.14 -12.40
CA ASN A 217 12.90 37.67 -13.70
C ASN A 217 14.24 37.28 -14.35
N ASP A 218 14.12 36.64 -15.53
CA ASP A 218 14.91 37.06 -16.70
C ASP A 218 13.94 37.38 -17.84
N SER A 219 13.78 38.68 -18.10
CA SER A 219 13.24 39.25 -19.33
C SER A 219 14.18 40.37 -19.76
N GLU A 220 14.57 40.28 -21.04
CA GLU A 220 15.55 41.06 -21.83
C GLU A 220 17.02 40.59 -21.79
#